data_AF-A0A9X8YMP3-F1
#
_entry.id   AF-A0A9X8YMP3-F1
#
_cell.length_a   1.000
_cell.length_b   1.000
_cell.length_c   1.000
_cell.angle_alpha   90.00
_cell.angle_beta   90.00
_cell.angle_gamma   90.00
#
_symmetry.space_group_name_H-M   'P 1'
#
loop_
_entity.id
_entity.type
_entity.pdbx_description
1 polymer ?
#
loop_
_entity_poly.entity_id
_entity_poly.type
_entity_poly.pdbx_seq_one_letter_code
_entity_poly.pdbx_strand_id
1 'polypeptide(L)'
;VVAVFSVGYVVVCGSVVLSMGLVSFLIAPYLKMFPVEAAIVTCCHSGLGGTGDVAILSASNRMGLMPFAQIATRIGGASTVIGATLLLGWLV
;
A
#
# COMPACT_ATOMS: atom_id res chain seq x y z
N VAL A 1 16.09 12.47 -11.50
CA VAL A 1 15.00 12.45 -10.49
C VAL A 1 14.02 13.62 -10.68
N VAL A 2 14.49 14.87 -10.77
CA VAL A 2 13.61 16.05 -10.94
C VAL A 2 12.76 16.02 -12.22
N ALA A 3 13.23 15.38 -13.29
CA ALA A 3 12.44 15.21 -14.53
C ALA A 3 11.24 14.24 -14.42
N VAL A 4 11.16 13.43 -13.35
CA VAL A 4 10.03 12.49 -13.12
C VAL A 4 8.91 13.16 -12.33
N PHE A 5 9.19 14.30 -11.69
CA PHE A 5 8.18 15.13 -11.02
C PHE A 5 7.34 15.89 -12.06
N SER A 6 6.52 15.14 -12.78
CA SER A 6 5.41 15.65 -13.57
C SER A 6 4.14 15.65 -12.72
N VAL A 7 3.25 16.61 -12.97
CA VAL A 7 1.91 16.63 -12.36
C VAL A 7 1.19 15.29 -12.61
N GLY A 8 1.37 14.70 -13.79
CA GLY A 8 0.78 13.40 -14.12
C GLY A 8 1.26 12.27 -13.22
N TYR A 9 2.55 12.24 -12.86
CA TYR A 9 3.10 11.19 -11.99
C TYR A 9 2.53 11.27 -10.58
N VAL A 10 2.43 12.48 -10.02
CA VAL A 10 1.86 12.72 -8.68
C VAL A 10 0.40 12.31 -8.62
N VAL A 11 -0.39 12.66 -9.65
CA VAL A 11 -1.81 12.31 -9.73
C VAL A 11 -1.98 10.78 -9.82
N VAL A 12 -1.19 10.10 -10.65
CA VAL A 12 -1.25 8.64 -10.77
C VAL A 12 -0.90 7.98 -9.43
N CYS A 13 0.25 8.32 -8.82
CA CYS A 13 0.64 7.75 -7.53
C CYS A 13 -0.40 8.02 -6.44
N GLY A 14 -0.90 9.25 -6.35
CA GLY A 14 -1.95 9.62 -5.39
C GLY A 14 -3.23 8.81 -5.60
N SER A 15 -3.67 8.62 -6.85
CA SER A 15 -4.87 7.85 -7.17
C SER A 15 -4.74 6.36 -6.79
N VAL A 16 -3.54 5.78 -6.95
CA VAL A 16 -3.27 4.39 -6.55
C VAL A 16 -3.33 4.25 -5.03
N VAL A 17 -2.66 5.12 -4.28
CA VAL A 17 -2.66 5.07 -2.81
C VAL A 17 -4.08 5.28 -2.26
N LEU A 18 -4.83 6.24 -2.82
CA LEU A 18 -6.22 6.49 -2.43
C LEU A 18 -7.13 5.31 -2.72
N SER A 19 -7.01 4.70 -3.91
CA SER A 19 -7.82 3.53 -4.26
C SER A 19 -7.52 2.33 -3.37
N MET A 20 -6.24 2.07 -3.04
CA MET A 20 -5.85 1.03 -2.08
C MET A 20 -6.46 1.26 -0.69
N GLY A 21 -6.37 2.49 -0.17
CA GLY A 21 -6.94 2.84 1.13
C GLY A 21 -8.46 2.70 1.16
N LEU A 22 -9.15 3.18 0.12
CA LEU A 22 -10.61 3.09 -0.01
C LEU A 22 -11.09 1.65 -0.07
N VAL A 23 -10.46 0.81 -0.89
CA VAL A 23 -10.83 -0.60 -1.02
C VAL A 23 -10.65 -1.33 0.31
N SER A 24 -9.54 -1.09 1.01
CA SER A 24 -9.29 -1.69 2.33
C SER A 24 -10.32 -1.23 3.36
N PHE A 25 -10.64 0.06 3.40
CA PHE A 25 -11.64 0.61 4.30
C PHE A 25 -13.03 -0.03 4.10
N LEU A 26 -13.42 -0.28 2.85
CA LEU A 26 -14.71 -0.89 2.53
C LEU A 26 -14.75 -2.40 2.81
N ILE A 27 -13.64 -3.12 2.62
CA ILE A 27 -13.58 -4.57 2.82
C ILE A 27 -13.37 -4.95 4.30
N ALA A 28 -12.71 -4.09 5.09
CA ALA A 28 -12.36 -4.37 6.48
C ALA A 28 -13.52 -4.82 7.39
N PRO A 29 -14.74 -4.24 7.33
CA PRO A 29 -15.88 -4.72 8.11
C PRO A 29 -16.25 -6.17 7.83
N TYR A 30 -16.13 -6.62 6.57
CA TYR A 30 -16.42 -8.00 6.17
C TYR A 30 -15.41 -8.99 6.77
N LEU A 31 -14.19 -8.54 7.01
CA LEU A 31 -13.13 -9.30 7.66
C LEU A 31 -13.14 -9.18 9.20
N LYS A 32 -14.14 -8.49 9.77
CA LYS A 32 -14.22 -8.14 11.20
C LYS A 32 -13.00 -7.34 11.70
N MET A 33 -12.40 -6.53 10.83
CA MET A 33 -11.29 -5.64 11.15
C MET A 33 -11.78 -4.21 11.34
N PHE A 34 -11.03 -3.41 12.12
CA PHE A 34 -11.30 -1.98 12.22
C PHE A 34 -10.95 -1.28 10.91
N PRO A 35 -11.90 -0.57 10.26
CA PRO A 35 -11.71 -0.05 8.90
C PRO A 35 -10.53 0.92 8.74
N VAL A 36 -10.32 1.78 9.72
CA VAL A 36 -9.25 2.80 9.68
C VAL A 36 -7.89 2.14 9.83
N GLU A 37 -7.73 1.26 10.81
CA GLU A 37 -6.49 0.53 11.07
C GLU A 37 -6.14 -0.40 9.91
N ALA A 38 -7.14 -1.09 9.33
CA ALA A 38 -6.95 -1.92 8.14
C ALA A 38 -6.48 -1.07 6.95
N ALA A 39 -7.09 0.08 6.70
CA ALA A 39 -6.69 0.98 5.63
C ALA A 39 -5.25 1.50 5.83
N ILE A 40 -4.86 1.88 7.05
CA ILE A 40 -3.49 2.32 7.36
C ILE A 40 -2.48 1.21 7.06
N VAL A 41 -2.75 -0.02 7.52
CA VAL A 41 -1.86 -1.18 7.29
C VAL A 41 -1.77 -1.51 5.80
N THR A 42 -2.88 -1.44 5.05
CA THR A 42 -2.84 -1.64 3.60
C THR A 42 -2.07 -0.53 2.89
N CYS A 43 -2.19 0.72 3.32
CA CYS A 43 -1.42 1.82 2.75
C CYS A 43 0.10 1.69 2.99
N CYS A 44 0.52 1.01 4.07
CA CYS A 44 1.94 0.71 4.31
C CYS A 44 2.60 -0.05 3.14
N HIS A 45 1.84 -0.93 2.47
CA HIS A 45 2.30 -1.65 1.29
C HIS A 45 2.72 -0.72 0.13
N SER A 46 2.12 0.47 0.01
CA SER A 46 2.49 1.47 -1.01
C SER A 46 3.77 2.26 -0.68
N GLY A 47 4.28 2.11 0.54
CA GLY A 47 5.47 2.82 1.02
C GLY A 47 6.79 2.21 0.52
N LEU A 48 7.90 2.88 0.86
CA LEU A 48 9.26 2.44 0.53
C LEU A 48 9.72 1.28 1.44
N GLY A 49 9.02 0.15 1.41
CA GLY A 49 9.30 -0.98 2.29
C GLY A 49 9.22 -0.60 3.79
N GLY A 50 10.06 -1.22 4.61
CA GLY A 50 10.02 -1.03 6.07
C GLY A 50 10.26 0.41 6.55
N THR A 51 10.97 1.25 5.79
CA THR A 51 11.13 2.67 6.14
C THR A 51 9.86 3.48 5.85
N GLY A 52 9.15 3.11 4.77
CA GLY A 52 7.81 3.63 4.47
C GLY A 52 6.79 3.24 5.55
N ASP A 53 6.80 1.98 5.99
CA ASP A 53 5.93 1.48 7.06
C ASP A 53 6.09 2.34 8.33
N VAL A 54 7.33 2.60 8.76
CA VAL A 54 7.61 3.45 9.93
C VAL A 54 7.10 4.87 9.71
N ALA A 55 7.32 5.47 8.54
CA ALA A 55 6.85 6.83 8.25
C ALA A 55 5.33 6.95 8.31
N ILE A 56 4.59 6.01 7.73
CA ILE A 56 3.12 6.00 7.69
C ILE A 56 2.54 5.73 9.09
N LEU A 57 3.09 4.74 9.81
CA LEU A 57 2.62 4.42 11.15
C LEU A 57 2.98 5.49 12.17
N SER A 58 4.11 6.17 11.99
CA SER A 58 4.49 7.32 12.81
C SER A 58 3.56 8.52 12.54
N ALA A 59 3.27 8.81 11.27
CA ALA A 59 2.34 9.88 10.89
C ALA A 59 0.91 9.65 11.40
N SER A 60 0.49 8.39 11.53
CA SER A 60 -0.83 8.02 12.05
C SER A 60 -0.85 7.74 13.56
N ASN A 61 0.29 7.84 14.26
CA ASN A 61 0.44 7.49 15.67
C ASN A 61 -0.09 6.06 16.00
N ARG A 62 0.33 5.08 15.17
CA ARG A 62 -0.12 3.67 15.22
C ARG A 62 1.06 2.68 15.14
N MET A 63 2.19 2.98 15.78
CA MET A 63 3.38 2.11 15.77
C MET A 63 3.14 0.68 16.30
N GLY A 64 2.08 0.45 17.07
CA GLY A 64 1.68 -0.90 17.48
C GLY A 64 1.29 -1.83 16.31
N LEU A 65 1.00 -1.27 15.14
CA LEU A 65 0.67 -2.02 13.92
C LEU A 65 1.90 -2.41 13.09
N MET A 66 3.13 -2.09 13.54
CA MET A 66 4.37 -2.37 12.79
C MET A 66 4.52 -3.83 12.36
N PRO A 67 4.20 -4.85 13.18
CA PRO A 67 4.29 -6.24 12.75
C PRO A 67 3.33 -6.56 11.59
N PHE A 68 2.14 -5.97 11.59
CA PHE A 68 1.16 -6.18 10.52
C PHE A 68 1.56 -5.45 9.24
N ALA A 69 2.08 -4.23 9.35
CA ALA A 69 2.63 -3.49 8.22
C ALA A 69 3.77 -4.25 7.54
N GLN A 70 4.68 -4.83 8.32
CA GLN A 70 5.78 -5.63 7.76
C GLN A 70 5.29 -6.87 7.00
N ILE A 71 4.29 -7.57 7.53
CA ILE A 71 3.67 -8.71 6.83
C ILE A 71 3.02 -8.23 5.53
N ALA A 72 2.23 -7.15 5.58
CA ALA A 72 1.57 -6.57 4.41
C ALA A 72 2.58 -6.18 3.32
N THR A 73 3.67 -5.52 3.72
CA THR A 73 4.72 -5.06 2.80
C THR A 73 5.49 -6.22 2.16
N ARG A 74 5.77 -7.29 2.91
CA ARG A 74 6.51 -8.46 2.37
C ARG A 74 5.63 -9.35 1.49
N ILE A 75 4.46 -9.77 2.00
CA ILE A 75 3.57 -10.67 1.27
C ILE A 75 2.91 -9.93 0.10
N GLY A 76 2.42 -8.71 0.33
CA GLY A 76 1.85 -7.87 -0.73
C GLY A 76 2.87 -7.52 -1.82
N GLY A 77 4.13 -7.31 -1.44
CA GLY A 77 5.23 -7.12 -2.38
C GLY A 77 5.43 -8.32 -3.29
N ALA A 78 5.51 -9.52 -2.70
CA ALA A 78 5.64 -10.76 -3.45
C ALA A 78 4.44 -11.00 -4.39
N SER A 79 3.21 -10.77 -3.92
CA SER A 79 2.02 -10.93 -4.75
C SER A 79 1.99 -9.95 -5.93
N THR A 80 2.44 -8.71 -5.73
CA THR A 80 2.49 -7.70 -6.79
C THR A 80 3.47 -8.10 -7.89
N VAL A 81 4.65 -8.60 -7.51
CA VAL A 81 5.66 -9.07 -8.49
C VAL A 81 5.14 -10.27 -9.29
N ILE A 82 4.50 -11.23 -8.62
CA ILE A 82 3.91 -12.41 -9.30
C ILE A 82 2.81 -11.95 -10.27
N GLY A 83 1.89 -11.09 -9.82
CA GLY A 83 0.82 -10.55 -10.66
C GLY A 83 1.35 -9.77 -11.87
N ALA A 84 2.36 -8.91 -11.66
CA ALA A 84 3.00 -8.16 -12.74
C ALA A 84 3.66 -9.10 -13.76
N THR A 85 4.34 -10.16 -13.30
CA THR A 85 5.00 -11.15 -14.17
C THR A 85 3.98 -11.92 -15.01
N LEU A 86 2.88 -12.35 -14.41
CA LEU A 86 1.78 -13.02 -15.14
C LEU A 86 1.13 -12.10 -16.18
N LEU A 87 0.93 -10.83 -15.82
CA LEU A 87 0.35 -9.83 -16.73
C LEU A 87 1.28 -9.53 -17.91
N LEU A 88 2.58 -9.36 -17.65
CA LEU A 88 3.59 -9.21 -18.70
C LEU A 88 3.64 -10.42 -19.64
N GLY A 89 3.60 -11.64 -19.10
CA GLY A 89 3.59 -12.86 -19.89
C GLY A 89 2.31 -13.09 -20.71
N TRP A 90 1.20 -12.43 -20.37
CA TRP A 90 -0.02 -12.45 -21.19
C TRP A 90 -0.03 -11.36 -22.27
N LEU A 91 0.65 -10.24 -22.01
CA LEU A 91 0.66 -9.06 -22.86
C LEU A 91 1.72 -9.14 -23.98
N VAL A 92 2.79 -9.90 -23.74
CA VAL A 92 3.86 -10.23 -24.70
C VAL A 92 3.58 -11.58 -25.35
#